data_AF-A0A7C3KQV6-F1
#
_entry.id   AF-A0A7C3KQV6-F1
#
_cell.length_a   1.000
_cell.length_b   1.000
_cell.length_c   1.000
_cell.angle_alpha   90.00
_cell.angle_beta   90.00
_cell.angle_gamma   90.00
#
_symmetry.space_group_name_H-M   'P 1'
#
loop_
_entity.id
_entity.type
_entity.pdbx_description
1 polymer ?
#
loop_
_entity_poly.entity_id
_entity_poly.type
_entity_poly.pdbx_seq_one_letter_code
_entity_poly.pdbx_strand_id
1 'polypeptide(L)'
;SFIDPFIIMLTVPLAIAGAVLSLWYFNQTLNIFSQIGIIMLIGLVTKNGILIVEFANQIREKGKNVHEAIREAAAARLRPILMTSIATALGALPIALALGAGAKSRMGMGIVVIGGLLVSLVLTLYVIPAIYSFKEYLSKEKKHEKE
;
A
#
# COMPACT_ATOMS: atom_id res chain seq x y z
N SER A 1 -17.21 11.03 -3.46
CA SER A 1 -17.81 9.70 -3.24
C SER A 1 -17.28 9.12 -1.94
N PHE A 2 -18.12 8.61 -1.03
CA PHE A 2 -17.67 8.00 0.25
C PHE A 2 -17.01 6.62 0.08
N ILE A 3 -17.11 6.02 -1.10
CA ILE A 3 -16.56 4.69 -1.40
C ILE A 3 -15.05 4.75 -1.64
N ASP A 4 -14.54 5.86 -2.16
CA ASP A 4 -13.12 5.97 -2.54
C ASP A 4 -12.20 5.95 -1.28
N PRO A 5 -12.52 6.68 -0.18
CA PRO A 5 -11.84 6.51 1.11
C PRO A 5 -11.94 5.08 1.67
N PHE A 6 -13.07 4.41 1.49
CA PHE A 6 -13.25 3.04 1.99
C PHE A 6 -12.31 2.04 1.28
N ILE A 7 -12.16 2.16 -0.04
CA ILE A 7 -11.22 1.34 -0.82
C ILE A 7 -9.78 1.57 -0.34
N ILE A 8 -9.43 2.80 0.00
CA ILE A 8 -8.10 3.15 0.52
C ILE A 8 -7.90 2.54 1.91
N MET A 9 -8.89 2.61 2.81
CA MET A 9 -8.79 2.01 4.14
C MET A 9 -8.59 0.49 4.10
N LEU A 10 -9.11 -0.21 3.08
CA LEU A 10 -8.88 -1.65 2.91
C LEU A 10 -7.40 -1.98 2.69
N THR A 11 -6.57 -1.04 2.25
CA THR A 11 -5.12 -1.27 2.09
C THR A 11 -4.37 -1.29 3.42
N VAL A 12 -4.94 -0.72 4.49
CA VAL A 12 -4.30 -0.60 5.81
C VAL A 12 -4.15 -1.98 6.49
N PRO A 13 -5.18 -2.83 6.59
CA PRO A 13 -5.02 -4.19 7.11
C PRO A 13 -3.98 -5.02 6.34
N LEU A 14 -3.91 -4.84 5.02
CA LEU A 14 -2.90 -5.52 4.19
C LEU A 14 -1.49 -5.04 4.53
N ALA A 15 -1.33 -3.75 4.81
CA ALA A 15 -0.05 -3.20 5.24
C ALA A 15 0.41 -3.78 6.58
N ILE A 16 -0.51 -3.87 7.54
CA ILE A 16 -0.25 -4.46 8.86
C ILE A 16 0.10 -5.95 8.70
N ALA A 17 -0.61 -6.68 7.84
CA ALA A 17 -0.30 -8.08 7.55
C ALA A 17 1.13 -8.23 7.01
N GLY A 18 1.55 -7.39 6.06
CA GLY A 18 2.92 -7.37 5.55
C GLY A 18 3.97 -7.06 6.62
N ALA A 19 3.68 -6.12 7.52
CA ALA A 19 4.56 -5.80 8.64
C ALA A 19 4.72 -6.99 9.60
N VAL A 20 3.61 -7.61 10.01
CA VAL A 20 3.63 -8.75 10.95
C VAL A 20 4.34 -9.95 10.31
N LEU A 21 4.07 -10.23 9.03
CA LEU A 21 4.77 -11.28 8.28
C LEU A 21 6.28 -11.04 8.23
N SER A 22 6.72 -9.79 8.03
CA SER A 22 8.14 -9.47 8.02
C SER A 22 8.79 -9.66 9.39
N LEU A 23 8.13 -9.26 10.49
CA LEU A 23 8.63 -9.49 11.84
C LEU A 23 8.74 -10.98 12.15
N TRP A 24 7.74 -11.76 11.76
CA TRP A 24 7.74 -13.21 11.94
C TRP A 24 8.88 -13.88 11.16
N TYR A 25 9.10 -13.48 9.91
CA TYR A 25 10.18 -14.02 9.07
C TYR A 25 11.59 -13.72 9.63
N PHE A 26 11.80 -12.52 10.18
CA PHE A 26 13.08 -12.11 10.78
C PHE A 26 13.17 -12.40 12.30
N ASN A 27 12.24 -13.21 12.82
CA ASN A 27 12.17 -13.65 14.22
C ASN A 27 12.27 -12.49 15.23
N GLN A 28 11.61 -11.38 14.93
CA GLN A 28 11.53 -10.19 15.77
C GLN A 28 10.21 -10.10 16.53
N THR A 29 10.24 -9.49 17.71
CA THR A 29 9.05 -9.29 18.55
C THR A 29 8.37 -7.96 18.25
N LEU A 30 7.08 -7.89 18.58
CA LEU A 30 6.31 -6.65 18.56
C LEU A 30 6.73 -5.77 19.75
N ASN A 31 7.55 -4.78 19.48
CA ASN A 31 8.00 -3.78 20.46
C ASN A 31 7.54 -2.36 20.05
N ILE A 32 7.77 -1.37 20.91
CA ILE A 32 7.36 0.03 20.67
C ILE A 32 7.94 0.57 19.36
N PHE A 33 9.20 0.27 19.03
CA PHE A 33 9.83 0.70 17.79
C PHE A 33 9.20 0.04 16.55
N SER A 34 8.83 -1.24 16.64
CA SER A 34 8.13 -1.96 15.59
C SER A 34 6.73 -1.40 15.37
N GLN A 35 6.03 -1.01 16.44
CA GLN A 35 4.74 -0.32 16.35
C GLN A 35 4.86 1.05 15.66
N ILE A 36 5.89 1.84 15.98
CA ILE A 36 6.20 3.09 15.27
C ILE A 36 6.44 2.81 13.77
N GLY A 37 7.19 1.75 13.46
CA GLY A 37 7.39 1.28 12.09
C GLY A 37 6.09 0.93 11.37
N ILE A 38 5.15 0.25 12.05
CA ILE A 38 3.83 -0.08 11.51
C ILE A 38 3.05 1.21 11.20
N ILE A 39 3.03 2.18 12.12
CA ILE A 39 2.33 3.46 11.91
C ILE A 39 2.90 4.20 10.70
N MET A 40 4.22 4.24 10.57
CA MET A 40 4.89 4.82 9.40
C MET A 40 4.50 4.10 8.11
N LEU A 41 4.50 2.76 8.12
CA LEU A 41 4.12 1.93 6.99
C LEU A 41 2.67 2.20 6.55
N ILE A 42 1.74 2.33 7.49
CA ILE A 42 0.34 2.66 7.22
C ILE A 42 0.26 3.97 6.43
N GLY A 43 0.97 5.01 6.86
CA GLY A 43 1.00 6.30 6.16
C GLY A 43 1.56 6.21 4.74
N LEU A 44 2.63 5.44 4.54
CA LEU A 44 3.26 5.24 3.23
C LEU A 44 2.35 4.48 2.25
N VAL A 45 1.74 3.38 2.71
CA VAL A 45 0.83 2.57 1.89
C VAL A 45 -0.45 3.34 1.58
N THR A 46 -1.01 4.03 2.57
CA THR A 46 -2.21 4.86 2.40
C THR A 46 -1.97 5.98 1.39
N LYS A 47 -0.82 6.67 1.45
CA LYS A 47 -0.43 7.69 0.46
C LYS A 47 -0.39 7.12 -0.96
N ASN A 48 0.18 5.94 -1.14
CA ASN A 48 0.24 5.29 -2.45
C ASN A 48 -1.16 4.90 -2.94
N GLY A 49 -2.03 4.40 -2.05
CA GLY A 49 -3.41 4.06 -2.36
C GLY A 49 -4.25 5.27 -2.75
N ILE A 50 -4.18 6.37 -1.99
CA ILE A 50 -4.83 7.65 -2.32
C ILE A 50 -4.44 8.09 -3.73
N LEU A 51 -3.14 8.06 -4.05
CA LEU A 51 -2.65 8.55 -5.33
C LEU A 51 -3.11 7.72 -6.52
N ILE A 52 -3.27 6.40 -6.38
CA ILE A 52 -3.81 5.55 -7.45
C ILE A 52 -5.29 5.86 -7.68
N VAL A 53 -6.08 5.95 -6.61
CA VAL A 53 -7.52 6.20 -6.68
C VAL A 53 -7.82 7.59 -7.25
N GLU A 54 -7.08 8.61 -6.80
CA GLU A 54 -7.20 9.98 -7.29
C GLU A 54 -6.89 10.08 -8.79
N PHE A 55 -5.79 9.46 -9.24
CA PHE A 55 -5.43 9.46 -10.67
C PHE A 55 -6.45 8.70 -11.52
N ALA A 56 -6.96 7.57 -11.02
CA ALA A 56 -8.02 6.83 -11.69
C ALA A 56 -9.29 7.68 -11.84
N ASN A 57 -9.70 8.41 -10.79
CA ASN A 57 -10.83 9.33 -10.85
C ASN A 57 -10.61 10.46 -11.87
N GLN A 58 -9.43 11.09 -11.89
CA GLN A 58 -9.09 12.12 -12.88
C GLN A 58 -9.14 11.59 -14.33
N ILE A 59 -8.74 10.34 -14.57
CA ILE A 59 -8.82 9.72 -15.90
C ILE A 59 -10.28 9.37 -16.25
N ARG A 60 -11.08 8.96 -15.27
CA ARG A 60 -12.53 8.75 -15.47
C ARG A 60 -13.28 10.04 -15.81
N GLU A 61 -12.89 11.17 -15.22
CA GLU A 61 -13.44 12.48 -15.56
C GLU A 61 -13.19 12.87 -17.03
N LYS A 62 -12.15 12.30 -17.65
CA LYS A 62 -11.86 12.44 -19.08
C LYS A 62 -12.69 11.50 -19.97
N GLY A 63 -13.66 10.78 -19.41
CA GLY A 63 -14.60 9.92 -20.12
C GLY A 63 -14.11 8.50 -20.40
N LYS A 64 -12.98 8.07 -19.84
CA LYS A 64 -12.47 6.69 -20.03
C LYS A 64 -13.22 5.67 -19.16
N ASN A 65 -13.27 4.43 -19.64
CA ASN A 65 -13.80 3.29 -18.89
C ASN A 65 -12.97 3.02 -17.62
N VAL A 66 -13.59 2.46 -16.58
CA VAL A 66 -12.96 2.34 -15.26
C VAL A 66 -11.77 1.38 -15.29
N HIS A 67 -11.86 0.26 -16.01
CA HIS A 67 -10.72 -0.62 -16.25
C HIS A 67 -9.51 0.07 -16.91
N GLU A 68 -9.75 0.89 -17.95
CA GLU A 68 -8.67 1.62 -18.62
C GLU A 68 -8.06 2.68 -17.72
N ALA A 69 -8.92 3.43 -17.01
CA ALA A 69 -8.48 4.49 -16.10
C ALA A 69 -7.56 3.97 -15.00
N ILE A 70 -7.83 2.77 -14.49
CA ILE A 70 -7.03 2.17 -13.42
C ILE A 70 -5.74 1.57 -13.94
N ARG A 71 -5.79 0.91 -15.10
CA ARG A 71 -4.58 0.39 -15.73
C ARG A 71 -3.61 1.52 -16.03
N GLU A 72 -4.11 2.63 -16.57
CA GLU A 72 -3.32 3.82 -16.86
C GLU A 72 -2.84 4.52 -15.59
N ALA A 73 -3.68 4.66 -14.56
CA ALA A 73 -3.29 5.19 -13.25
C ALA A 73 -2.19 4.33 -12.61
N ALA A 74 -2.36 3.00 -12.57
CA ALA A 74 -1.38 2.08 -12.00
C ALA A 74 -0.05 2.14 -12.76
N ALA A 75 -0.07 2.16 -14.09
CA ALA A 75 1.13 2.28 -14.92
C ALA A 75 1.86 3.62 -14.71
N ALA A 76 1.12 4.72 -14.66
CA ALA A 76 1.69 6.06 -14.44
C ALA A 76 2.29 6.21 -13.03
N ARG A 77 1.70 5.56 -12.03
CA ARG A 77 2.11 5.65 -10.63
C ARG A 77 3.18 4.62 -10.23
N LEU A 78 3.38 3.57 -11.03
CA LEU A 78 4.35 2.50 -10.74
C LEU A 78 5.76 3.05 -10.50
N ARG A 79 6.26 3.91 -11.41
CA ARG A 79 7.62 4.50 -11.28
C ARG A 79 7.75 5.37 -10.02
N PRO A 80 6.85 6.34 -9.75
CA PRO A 80 6.88 7.10 -8.49
C PRO A 80 6.79 6.25 -7.22
N ILE A 81 5.94 5.22 -7.20
CA ILE A 81 5.75 4.36 -6.02
C ILE A 81 7.02 3.52 -5.78
N LEU A 82 7.63 2.98 -6.83
CA LEU A 82 8.90 2.27 -6.71
C LEU A 82 10.02 3.18 -6.22
N MET A 83 10.11 4.42 -6.72
CA MET A 83 11.12 5.39 -6.29
C MET A 83 11.04 5.65 -4.78
N THR A 84 9.84 5.91 -4.25
CA THR A 84 9.67 6.18 -2.82
C THR A 84 9.94 4.94 -1.98
N SER A 85 9.43 3.78 -2.39
CA SER A 85 9.64 2.53 -1.67
C SER A 85 11.11 2.13 -1.61
N ILE A 86 11.85 2.26 -2.70
CA ILE A 86 13.30 1.99 -2.72
C ILE A 86 14.04 3.00 -1.83
N ALA A 87 13.72 4.29 -1.94
CA ALA A 87 14.37 5.31 -1.13
C ALA A 87 14.14 5.08 0.38
N THR A 88 12.91 4.75 0.77
CA THR A 88 12.59 4.43 2.17
C THR A 88 13.24 3.13 2.62
N ALA A 89 13.26 2.09 1.78
CA ALA A 89 13.90 0.82 2.12
C ALA A 89 15.41 0.98 2.34
N LEU A 90 16.09 1.70 1.44
CA LEU A 90 17.52 2.00 1.57
C LEU A 90 17.80 2.92 2.77
N GLY A 91 16.94 3.89 3.06
CA GLY A 91 17.06 4.75 4.23
C GLY A 91 16.84 4.00 5.56
N ALA A 92 15.99 2.98 5.56
CA ALA A 92 15.75 2.12 6.72
C ALA A 92 16.78 0.98 6.86
N LEU A 93 17.58 0.71 5.82
CA LEU A 93 18.54 -0.39 5.78
C LEU A 93 19.57 -0.35 6.94
N PRO A 94 20.20 0.79 7.28
CA PRO A 94 21.16 0.82 8.39
C PRO A 94 20.51 0.50 9.75
N ILE A 95 19.24 0.87 9.91
CA ILE A 95 18.45 0.61 11.11
C ILE A 95 18.14 -0.89 11.21
N ALA A 96 17.74 -1.50 10.09
CA ALA A 96 17.48 -2.94 10.00
C ALA A 96 18.75 -3.79 10.19
N LEU A 97 19.92 -3.27 9.83
CA LEU A 97 21.22 -3.93 10.06
C LEU A 97 21.75 -3.77 11.49
N ALA A 98 20.98 -3.13 12.38
CA ALA A 98 21.33 -3.01 13.79
C ALA A 98 22.71 -2.38 14.07
N LEU A 99 23.09 -1.36 13.32
CA LEU A 99 24.36 -0.66 13.51
C LEU A 99 24.26 0.31 14.70
N GLY A 100 24.91 -0.01 15.83
CA GLY A 100 25.15 0.92 16.96
C GLY A 100 24.48 0.58 18.31
N ALA A 101 24.57 1.49 19.28
CA ALA A 101 24.02 1.31 20.64
C ALA A 101 22.48 1.37 20.66
N GLY A 102 21.81 0.41 21.31
CA GLY A 102 20.35 0.29 21.31
C GLY A 102 19.77 -0.28 20.00
N ALA A 103 20.63 -0.85 19.16
CA ALA A 103 20.25 -1.33 17.83
C ALA A 103 19.24 -2.47 17.83
N LYS A 104 19.33 -3.43 18.76
CA LYS A 104 18.36 -4.55 18.84
C LYS A 104 16.92 -4.08 18.96
N SER A 105 16.67 -3.01 19.72
CA SER A 105 15.33 -2.45 19.89
C SER A 105 14.84 -1.73 18.63
N ARG A 106 15.72 -1.02 17.91
CA ARG A 106 15.39 -0.28 16.68
C ARG A 106 15.33 -1.16 15.43
N MET A 107 15.97 -2.33 15.46
CA MET A 107 16.02 -3.27 14.35
C MET A 107 14.63 -3.68 13.86
N GLY A 108 13.69 -3.92 14.79
CA GLY A 108 12.30 -4.24 14.47
C GLY A 108 11.59 -3.15 13.65
N MET A 109 11.89 -1.88 13.90
CA MET A 109 11.36 -0.77 13.10
C MET A 109 11.86 -0.82 11.65
N GLY A 110 13.16 -1.03 11.46
CA GLY A 110 13.76 -1.12 10.11
C GLY A 110 13.21 -2.31 9.33
N ILE A 111 13.09 -3.47 9.97
CA ILE A 111 12.54 -4.69 9.35
C ILE A 111 11.08 -4.50 8.95
N VAL A 112 10.25 -3.94 9.83
CA VAL A 112 8.84 -3.65 9.53
C VAL A 112 8.71 -2.72 8.33
N VAL A 113 9.50 -1.65 8.29
CA VAL A 113 9.43 -0.69 7.20
C VAL A 113 9.85 -1.33 5.88
N ILE A 114 10.98 -2.04 5.85
CA ILE A 114 11.48 -2.66 4.61
C ILE A 114 10.58 -3.81 4.15
N GLY A 115 10.36 -4.80 5.02
CA GLY A 115 9.60 -5.99 4.69
C GLY A 115 8.12 -5.67 4.47
N GLY A 116 7.56 -4.81 5.33
CA GLY A 116 6.21 -4.30 5.17
C GLY A 116 6.04 -3.54 3.86
N LEU A 117 6.96 -2.64 3.47
CA LEU A 117 6.85 -1.93 2.20
C LEU A 117 6.91 -2.87 1.00
N LEU A 118 7.82 -3.84 0.99
CA LEU A 118 7.96 -4.78 -0.12
C LEU A 118 6.70 -5.62 -0.31
N VAL A 119 6.20 -6.22 0.77
CA VAL A 119 4.99 -7.06 0.73
C VAL A 119 3.76 -6.21 0.40
N SER A 120 3.61 -5.05 1.05
CA SER A 120 2.46 -4.17 0.86
C SER A 120 2.44 -3.52 -0.51
N LEU A 121 3.60 -3.22 -1.12
CA LEU A 121 3.67 -2.64 -2.46
C LEU A 121 3.13 -3.62 -3.51
N VAL A 122 3.53 -4.89 -3.42
CA VAL A 122 3.02 -5.94 -4.30
C VAL A 122 1.52 -6.13 -4.07
N LEU A 123 1.10 -6.30 -2.81
CA LEU A 123 -0.31 -6.49 -2.49
C LEU A 123 -1.17 -5.31 -2.93
N THR A 124 -0.75 -4.07 -2.67
CA THR A 124 -1.51 -2.85 -3.00
C THR A 124 -1.68 -2.67 -4.51
N LEU A 125 -0.64 -2.93 -5.29
CA LEU A 125 -0.69 -2.83 -6.76
C LEU A 125 -1.63 -3.87 -7.40
N TYR A 126 -1.85 -5.03 -6.78
CA TYR A 126 -2.79 -6.04 -7.25
C TYR A 126 -4.20 -5.86 -6.68
N VAL A 127 -4.30 -5.50 -5.40
CA VAL A 127 -5.56 -5.44 -4.66
C VAL A 127 -6.36 -4.20 -5.04
N ILE A 128 -5.73 -3.05 -5.26
CA ILE A 128 -6.46 -1.84 -5.68
C ILE A 128 -7.15 -2.07 -7.04
N PRO A 129 -6.48 -2.54 -8.10
CA PRO A 129 -7.16 -2.84 -9.36
C PRO A 129 -8.25 -3.89 -9.25
N ALA A 130 -8.04 -4.95 -8.44
CA ALA A 130 -9.04 -5.99 -8.22
C ALA A 130 -10.32 -5.45 -7.54
N ILE A 131 -10.19 -4.68 -6.46
CA ILE A 131 -11.33 -4.11 -5.73
C ILE A 131 -12.12 -3.13 -6.61
N TYR A 132 -11.41 -2.31 -7.39
CA TYR A 132 -12.07 -1.33 -8.23
C TYR A 132 -12.74 -1.97 -9.46
N SER A 133 -12.14 -3.03 -10.02
CA SER A 133 -12.75 -3.88 -11.05
C SER A 133 -14.04 -4.53 -10.52
N PHE A 134 -14.03 -5.02 -9.28
CA PHE A 134 -15.21 -5.58 -8.63
C PHE A 134 -16.33 -4.54 -8.42
N LYS A 135 -15.97 -3.29 -8.09
CA LYS A 135 -16.93 -2.16 -8.02
C LYS A 135 -17.58 -1.90 -9.38
N GLU A 136 -16.83 -1.96 -10.48
CA GLU A 136 -17.39 -1.80 -11.83
C GLU A 136 -18.34 -2.96 -12.19
N TYR A 137 -17.98 -4.20 -11.82
CA TYR A 137 -18.87 -5.37 -12.00
C TYR A 137 -20.21 -5.18 -11.28
N LEU A 138 -20.20 -4.81 -10.00
CA LEU A 138 -21.41 -4.49 -9.22
C LEU A 138 -22.19 -3.29 -9.78
N SER A 139 -21.49 -2.32 -10.39
CA SER A 139 -22.14 -1.17 -11.01
C SER A 139 -22.77 -1.50 -12.37
N LYS A 140 -22.26 -2.51 -13.10
CA LYS A 140 -22.90 -3.05 -14.30
C LYS A 140 -24.14 -3.89 -13.95
N GLU A 141 -24.08 -4.66 -12.88
CA GLU A 141 -25.19 -5.48 -12.38
C GLU A 141 -26.41 -4.62 -11.99
N LYS A 142 -26.19 -3.50 -11.29
CA LYS A 142 -27.24 -2.51 -10.98
C LYS A 142 -27.83 -1.77 -12.20
N LYS A 143 -27.15 -1.79 -13.35
CA LYS A 143 -27.66 -1.20 -14.60
C LYS A 143 -28.54 -2.19 -15.35
N HIS A 144 -28.20 -3.48 -15.30
CA HIS A 144 -29.02 -4.56 -15.86
C HIS A 144 -30.29 -4.86 -15.06
N GLU A 145 -30.34 -4.57 -13.76
CA GLU A 145 -31.55 -4.73 -12.94
C GLU A 145 -32.54 -3.56 -13.08
N LYS A 146 -32.18 -2.51 -13.84
CA LYS A 146 -32.99 -1.31 -14.07
C LYS A 146 -33.46 -1.13 -15.51
N GLU A 147 -33.10 -2.04 -16.42
CA GLU A 147 -33.64 -2.17 -17.78
C GLU A 147 -34.64 -3.33 -17.82
#